data_AF-A0A8H7PRL2-F1
#
_entry.id   AF-A0A8H7PRL2-F1
#
_cell.length_a   1.000
_cell.length_b   1.000
_cell.length_c   1.000
_cell.angle_alpha   90.00
_cell.angle_beta   90.00
_cell.angle_gamma   90.00
#
_symmetry.space_group_name_H-M   'P 1'
#
loop_
_entity.id
_entity.type
_entity.pdbx_description
1 polymer ?
#
loop_
_entity_poly.entity_id
_entity_poly.type
_entity_poly.pdbx_seq_one_letter_code
_entity_poly.pdbx_strand_id
1 'polypeptide(L)'
;MSSSIGAECTELKQKYDTCFNKWYSEKFLKGDTTPECEDLFKDYKACVMTQVGRKKLPRTQSIKPNTRSSISQVALKEKQIDTLLADARKEAPFPPPSQSSSNSSS
;
A
#
# COMPACT_ATOMS: atom_id res chain seq x y z
N MET A 1 9.34 -8.47 10.41
CA MET A 1 8.14 -7.61 10.26
C MET A 1 8.58 -6.27 9.69
N SER A 2 7.90 -5.77 8.65
CA SER A 2 8.24 -4.50 8.00
C SER A 2 7.69 -3.30 8.78
N SER A 3 8.47 -2.21 8.84
CA SER A 3 8.04 -0.95 9.46
C SER A 3 6.91 -0.32 8.65
N SER A 4 5.92 0.27 9.32
CA SER A 4 4.80 0.94 8.64
C SER A 4 5.20 2.32 8.11
N ILE A 5 4.33 2.92 7.29
CA ILE A 5 4.51 4.25 6.69
C ILE A 5 4.72 5.36 7.75
N GLY A 6 4.25 5.13 8.98
CA GLY A 6 4.49 5.93 10.18
C GLY A 6 4.68 5.04 11.41
N ALA A 7 5.52 5.49 12.37
CA ALA A 7 5.88 4.73 13.57
C ALA A 7 4.64 4.32 14.39
N GLU A 8 3.69 5.23 14.55
CA GLU A 8 2.41 5.05 15.24
C GLU A 8 1.58 3.88 14.70
N CYS A 9 1.71 3.56 13.40
CA CYS A 9 0.95 2.48 12.76
C CYS A 9 1.70 1.14 12.74
N THR A 10 2.92 1.07 13.28
CA THR A 10 3.76 -0.14 13.21
C THR A 10 3.25 -1.23 14.16
N GLU A 11 2.80 -0.86 15.35
CA GLU A 11 2.18 -1.79 16.31
C GLU A 11 0.89 -2.42 15.74
N LEU A 12 0.00 -1.58 15.18
CA LEU A 12 -1.23 -2.03 14.53
C LEU A 12 -0.94 -2.93 13.33
N LYS A 13 0.09 -2.59 12.54
CA LYS A 13 0.56 -3.42 11.43
C LYS A 13 0.99 -4.81 11.90
N GLN A 14 1.79 -4.89 12.96
CA GLN A 14 2.29 -6.17 13.46
C GLN A 14 1.15 -7.08 13.94
N LYS A 15 0.15 -6.53 14.64
CA LYS A 15 -1.04 -7.27 15.08
C LYS A 15 -1.84 -7.79 13.89
N TYR A 16 -2.09 -6.91 12.90
CA TYR A 16 -2.81 -7.29 11.68
C TYR A 16 -2.05 -8.33 10.86
N ASP A 17 -0.76 -8.11 10.56
CA ASP A 17 0.07 -9.02 9.76
C ASP A 17 0.15 -10.41 10.40
N THR A 18 0.27 -10.49 11.74
CA THR A 18 0.31 -11.75 12.47
C THR A 18 -1.01 -12.52 12.33
N CYS A 19 -2.15 -11.83 12.50
CA CYS A 19 -3.47 -12.41 12.29
C CYS A 19 -3.65 -12.88 10.84
N PHE A 20 -3.33 -12.01 9.88
CA PHE A 20 -3.47 -12.27 8.46
C PHE A 20 -2.64 -13.47 8.01
N ASN A 21 -1.37 -13.56 8.43
CA ASN A 21 -0.50 -14.67 8.03
C ASN A 21 -1.01 -16.02 8.53
N LYS A 22 -1.54 -16.05 9.77
CA LYS A 22 -2.15 -17.25 10.36
C LYS A 22 -3.41 -17.64 9.57
N TRP A 23 -4.34 -16.70 9.40
CA TRP A 23 -5.57 -16.91 8.66
C TRP A 23 -5.30 -17.34 7.20
N TYR A 24 -4.36 -16.68 6.52
CA TYR A 24 -4.00 -16.98 5.15
C TYR A 24 -3.52 -18.43 5.00
N SER A 25 -2.62 -18.86 5.89
CA SER A 25 -2.01 -20.19 5.83
C SER A 25 -2.97 -21.31 6.28
N GLU A 26 -3.79 -21.05 7.31
CA GLU A 26 -4.60 -22.09 7.94
C GLU A 26 -6.03 -22.18 7.40
N LYS A 27 -6.57 -21.07 6.88
CA LYS A 27 -7.98 -20.95 6.46
C LYS A 27 -8.10 -20.68 4.97
N PHE A 28 -7.54 -19.57 4.50
CA PHE A 28 -7.71 -19.13 3.11
C PHE A 28 -7.18 -20.16 2.10
N LEU A 29 -5.96 -20.66 2.31
CA LEU A 29 -5.39 -21.71 1.45
C LEU A 29 -6.15 -23.05 1.52
N LYS A 30 -6.95 -23.27 2.56
CA LYS A 30 -7.81 -24.46 2.72
C LYS A 30 -9.24 -24.24 2.22
N GLY A 31 -9.54 -23.06 1.67
CA GLY A 31 -10.85 -22.70 1.12
C GLY A 31 -11.81 -22.02 2.09
N ASP A 32 -11.40 -21.75 3.33
CA ASP A 32 -12.20 -20.96 4.28
C ASP A 32 -11.88 -19.46 4.09
N THR A 33 -12.85 -18.72 3.55
CA THR A 33 -12.73 -17.28 3.24
C THR A 33 -13.30 -16.38 4.34
N THR A 34 -13.58 -16.90 5.52
CA THR A 34 -14.20 -16.12 6.60
C THR A 34 -13.26 -15.01 7.10
N PRO A 35 -13.67 -13.73 7.09
CA PRO A 35 -12.78 -12.64 7.49
C PRO A 35 -12.62 -12.55 9.02
N GLU A 36 -11.54 -13.13 9.57
CA GLU A 36 -11.26 -13.13 11.03
C GLU A 36 -10.47 -11.88 11.50
N CYS A 37 -9.72 -11.24 10.60
CA CYS A 37 -8.83 -10.12 10.92
C CYS A 37 -9.38 -8.75 10.50
N GLU A 38 -10.68 -8.66 10.19
CA GLU A 38 -11.29 -7.47 9.59
C GLU A 38 -11.21 -6.23 10.50
N ASP A 39 -11.44 -6.41 11.79
CA ASP A 39 -11.43 -5.28 12.73
C ASP A 39 -10.01 -4.73 12.94
N LEU A 40 -9.00 -5.62 13.04
CA LEU A 40 -7.59 -5.23 13.05
C LEU A 40 -7.20 -4.49 11.77
N PHE A 41 -7.74 -4.90 10.63
CA PHE A 41 -7.51 -4.25 9.35
C PHE A 41 -8.11 -2.85 9.31
N LYS A 42 -9.33 -2.65 9.83
CA LYS A 42 -9.99 -1.33 9.87
C LYS A 42 -9.14 -0.31 10.64
N ASP A 43 -8.65 -0.70 11.82
CA ASP A 43 -7.81 0.15 12.66
C ASP A 43 -6.47 0.47 11.99
N TYR A 44 -5.81 -0.54 11.45
CA TYR A 44 -4.55 -0.36 10.73
C TYR A 44 -4.73 0.53 9.49
N LYS A 45 -5.77 0.28 8.69
CA LYS A 45 -6.09 1.05 7.48
C LYS A 45 -6.38 2.50 7.82
N ALA A 46 -7.17 2.78 8.87
CA ALA A 46 -7.44 4.13 9.33
C ALA A 46 -6.12 4.85 9.66
N CYS A 47 -5.23 4.21 10.42
CA CYS A 47 -3.93 4.76 10.74
C CYS A 47 -3.09 5.05 9.48
N VAL A 48 -2.96 4.09 8.56
CA VAL A 48 -2.18 4.27 7.33
C VAL A 48 -2.74 5.38 6.46
N MET A 49 -4.06 5.48 6.29
CA MET A 49 -4.67 6.53 5.48
C MET A 49 -4.39 7.92 6.03
N THR A 50 -4.38 8.09 7.37
CA THR A 50 -3.99 9.37 7.96
C THR A 50 -2.52 9.71 7.68
N GLN A 51 -1.62 8.71 7.70
CA GLN A 51 -0.19 8.95 7.47
C GLN A 51 0.15 9.16 5.99
N VAL A 52 -0.55 8.49 5.09
CA VAL A 52 -0.40 8.67 3.64
C VAL A 52 -0.86 10.08 3.25
N GLY A 53 -2.01 10.53 3.76
CA GLY A 53 -2.46 11.92 3.56
C GLY A 53 -1.62 12.99 4.28
N ARG A 54 -0.93 12.63 5.37
CA ARG A 54 0.02 13.50 6.09
C ARG A 54 1.39 13.58 5.45
N LYS A 55 1.79 12.60 4.62
CA LYS A 55 3.04 12.65 3.82
C LYS A 55 2.94 13.64 2.65
N LYS A 56 2.40 14.83 2.92
CA LYS A 56 2.86 16.07 2.31
C LYS A 56 4.07 16.56 3.09
N LEU A 57 5.18 15.84 2.99
CA LEU A 57 6.45 16.39 3.48
C LEU A 57 7.58 15.85 2.61
N PRO A 58 8.41 16.74 2.04
CA PRO A 58 9.58 16.34 1.29
C PRO A 58 10.41 15.45 2.21
N ARG A 59 10.74 14.26 1.74
CA ARG A 59 11.82 13.51 2.37
C ARG A 59 13.09 14.31 2.09
N THR A 60 13.42 15.24 2.97
CA THR A 60 14.77 15.75 3.14
C THR A 60 15.60 14.56 3.58
N GLN A 61 15.95 13.70 2.62
CA GLN A 61 17.23 13.03 2.70
C GLN A 61 18.24 14.17 2.74
N SER A 62 19.00 14.16 3.83
CA SER A 62 20.10 15.06 4.12
C SER A 62 20.97 15.29 2.88
N ILE A 63 20.70 16.36 2.14
CA ILE A 63 21.66 17.02 1.28
C ILE A 63 21.86 18.37 1.94
N LYS A 64 23.01 18.58 2.57
CA LYS A 64 23.39 19.92 3.05
C LYS A 64 23.47 20.83 1.82
N PRO A 65 22.63 21.86 1.63
CA PRO A 65 22.77 22.74 0.49
C PRO A 65 23.89 23.74 0.80
N ASN A 66 25.13 23.36 0.51
CA ASN A 66 26.15 24.35 0.22
C ASN A 66 26.09 24.62 -1.28
N THR A 67 25.30 25.61 -1.71
CA THR A 67 25.72 26.60 -2.70
C THR A 67 24.58 27.56 -3.04
N ARG A 68 24.89 28.84 -2.86
CA ARG A 68 24.18 30.01 -3.35
C ARG A 68 24.26 30.03 -4.88
N SER A 69 23.14 29.85 -5.59
CA SER A 69 22.85 30.62 -6.81
C SER A 69 21.42 30.39 -7.31
N SER A 70 20.81 31.47 -7.78
CA SER A 70 19.51 31.54 -8.45
C SER A 70 19.41 30.63 -9.68
N ILE A 71 18.15 30.38 -10.09
CA ILE A 71 17.64 30.10 -11.45
C ILE A 71 16.88 28.76 -11.56
N SER A 72 15.56 28.90 -11.75
CA SER A 72 14.66 28.05 -12.53
C SER A 72 14.54 26.56 -12.20
N GLN A 73 13.64 26.21 -11.28
CA GLN A 73 12.70 25.11 -11.53
C GLN A 73 11.29 25.51 -11.09
N VAL A 74 10.47 25.76 -12.10
CA VAL A 74 9.04 25.97 -12.04
C VAL A 74 8.37 24.76 -11.38
N ALA A 75 7.64 25.02 -10.30
CA ALA A 75 6.41 24.33 -9.88
C ALA A 75 6.26 22.83 -10.27
N LEU A 76 7.13 21.95 -9.78
CA LEU A 76 6.79 20.52 -9.68
C LEU A 76 5.90 20.31 -8.45
N LYS A 77 4.61 20.34 -8.75
CA LYS A 77 3.44 20.10 -7.90
C LYS A 77 3.67 19.07 -6.79
N GLU A 78 3.87 19.58 -5.57
CA GLU A 78 3.75 18.93 -4.25
C GLU A 78 2.39 18.23 -4.05
N LYS A 79 2.06 17.17 -4.82
CA LYS A 79 0.75 16.51 -4.74
C LYS A 79 0.71 14.99 -4.95
N GLN A 80 1.84 14.31 -5.11
CA GLN A 80 1.78 13.12 -5.96
C GLN A 80 1.77 11.74 -5.28
N ILE A 81 2.05 11.51 -3.99
CA ILE A 81 1.94 10.12 -3.48
C ILE A 81 0.49 9.62 -3.45
N ASP A 82 -0.45 10.40 -2.91
CA ASP A 82 -1.87 10.00 -2.90
C ASP A 82 -2.46 9.90 -4.30
N THR A 83 -2.14 10.88 -5.17
CA THR A 83 -2.64 10.92 -6.54
C THR A 83 -2.08 9.78 -7.37
N LEU A 84 -0.77 9.54 -7.32
CA LEU A 84 -0.13 8.43 -8.04
C LEU A 84 -0.59 7.07 -7.49
N LEU A 85 -0.81 6.96 -6.18
CA LEU A 85 -1.34 5.73 -5.59
C LEU A 85 -2.79 5.49 -6.03
N ALA A 86 -3.60 6.54 -6.15
CA ALA A 86 -4.97 6.44 -6.64
C ALA A 86 -5.02 6.06 -8.13
N ASP A 87 -4.15 6.65 -8.96
CA ASP A 87 -4.06 6.29 -10.37
C ASP A 87 -3.52 4.87 -10.55
N ALA A 88 -2.48 4.47 -9.82
CA ALA A 88 -1.95 3.10 -9.86
C ALA A 88 -2.98 2.04 -9.41
N ARG A 89 -3.93 2.39 -8.53
CA ARG A 89 -5.01 1.49 -8.12
C ARG A 89 -6.11 1.32 -9.17
N LYS A 90 -6.19 2.20 -10.17
CA LYS A 90 -7.14 2.06 -11.30
C LYS A 90 -6.61 1.12 -12.37
N GLU A 91 -5.29 0.94 -12.44
CA GLU A 91 -4.66 0.00 -13.35
C GLU A 91 -5.01 -1.44 -12.94
N ALA A 92 -5.45 -2.25 -13.90
CA ALA A 92 -5.67 -3.69 -13.75
C ALA A 92 -4.54 -4.44 -14.47
N PRO A 93 -3.35 -4.59 -13.85
CA PRO A 93 -2.18 -5.16 -14.52
C PRO A 93 -2.31 -6.65 -14.81
N PHE A 94 -3.23 -7.34 -14.14
CA PHE A 94 -3.52 -8.74 -14.41
C PHE A 94 -4.69 -8.83 -15.38
N PRO A 95 -4.49 -9.35 -16.61
CA PRO A 95 -5.60 -9.63 -17.50
C PRO A 95 -6.55 -10.65 -16.82
N PRO A 96 -7.86 -10.58 -17.06
CA PRO A 96 -8.77 -11.61 -16.59
C PRO A 96 -8.29 -12.96 -17.11
N PRO A 97 -8.47 -14.07 -16.36
CA PRO A 97 -8.15 -15.38 -16.88
C PRO A 97 -8.93 -15.55 -18.18
N SER A 98 -8.20 -15.56 -19.30
CA SER A 98 -8.74 -15.97 -20.58
C SER A 98 -9.39 -17.30 -20.33
N GLN A 99 -10.72 -17.37 -20.48
CA GLN A 99 -11.46 -18.62 -20.52
C GLN A 99 -10.69 -19.52 -21.47
N SER A 100 -9.95 -20.49 -20.92
CA SER A 100 -9.29 -21.51 -21.69
C SER A 100 -10.42 -22.29 -22.33
N SER A 101 -10.69 -21.88 -23.57
CA SER A 101 -11.65 -22.43 -24.50
C SER A 101 -11.80 -23.92 -24.29
N SER A 102 -13.03 -24.32 -24.04
CA SER A 102 -13.55 -25.63 -24.36
C SER A 102 -12.99 -26.06 -25.71
N ASN A 103 -12.12 -27.07 -25.72
CA ASN A 103 -11.86 -27.94 -26.87
C ASN A 103 -10.99 -29.10 -26.41
N SER A 104 -11.65 -30.16 -25.96
CA SER A 104 -11.19 -31.52 -26.23
C SER A 104 -12.44 -32.32 -26.55
N SER A 105 -12.77 -32.26 -27.83
CA SER A 105 -13.71 -33.12 -28.52
C SER A 105 -13.29 -34.58 -28.43
N SER A 106 -14.31 -35.44 -28.39
CA SER A 106 -14.34 -36.86 -28.80
C SER A 106 -13.48 -37.88 -28.07
#